data_AF-A0A6M0Q8H7-F1
#
_entry.id   AF-A0A6M0Q8H7-F1
#
_cell.length_a   1.000
_cell.length_b   1.000
_cell.length_c   1.000
_cell.angle_alpha   90.00
_cell.angle_beta   90.00
_cell.angle_gamma   90.00
#
_symmetry.space_group_name_H-M   'P 1'
#
loop_
_entity.id
_entity.type
_entity.pdbx_description
1 polymer ?
#
loop_
_entity_poly.entity_id
_entity_poly.type
_entity_poly.pdbx_seq_one_letter_code
_entity_poly.pdbx_strand_id
1 'polypeptide(L)' 'MAKSKAKRFREKLAREGKRNPENSRSPFASLDLTTRKTKTKKDVLYSSKYKNGQSNEDHDRSFYFCPFSKSLLFFLVN' A
#
# COMPACT_ATOMS: atom_id res chain seq x y z
N MET A 1 -10.89 -1.37 34.54
CA MET A 1 -11.22 -2.46 33.59
C MET A 1 -11.40 -3.77 34.35
N ALA A 2 -12.57 -4.39 34.24
CA ALA A 2 -12.80 -5.70 34.83
C ALA A 2 -12.11 -6.79 34.00
N LYS A 3 -11.37 -7.70 34.65
CA LYS A 3 -10.86 -8.92 33.97
C LYS A 3 -12.03 -9.79 33.54
N SER A 4 -11.91 -10.45 32.38
CA SER A 4 -12.90 -11.45 31.93
C SER A 4 -13.01 -12.61 32.92
N LYS A 5 -14.18 -13.25 32.96
CA LYS A 5 -14.42 -14.43 33.83
C LYS A 5 -13.39 -15.53 33.58
N ALA A 6 -13.03 -15.76 32.31
CA ALA A 6 -12.02 -16.73 31.91
C ALA A 6 -10.63 -16.42 32.50
N LYS A 7 -10.20 -15.16 32.46
CA LYS A 7 -8.89 -14.75 33.01
C LYS A 7 -8.85 -14.94 34.53
N ARG A 8 -9.93 -14.58 35.24
CA ARG A 8 -10.05 -14.78 36.70
C ARG A 8 -9.95 -16.26 37.10
N PHE A 9 -10.58 -17.15 36.32
CA PHE A 9 -10.53 -18.58 36.57
C PHE A 9 -9.10 -19.15 36.42
N ARG A 10 -8.39 -18.75 35.36
CA ARG A 10 -6.99 -19.17 35.14
C ARG A 10 -6.06 -18.69 36.26
N GLU A 11 -6.21 -17.44 36.69
CA GLU A 11 -5.48 -16.89 37.83
C GLU A 11 -5.79 -17.61 39.14
N LYS A 12 -7.04 -18.06 39.34
CA LYS A 12 -7.42 -18.91 40.48
C LYS A 12 -6.69 -20.25 40.44
N LEU A 13 -6.68 -20.95 39.29
CA LEU A 13 -5.99 -22.23 39.14
C LEU A 13 -4.48 -22.11 39.43
N ALA A 14 -3.84 -21.05 38.93
CA ALA A 14 -2.43 -20.79 39.20
C ALA A 14 -2.14 -20.55 40.69
N ARG A 15 -3.02 -19.81 41.40
CA ARG A 15 -2.91 -19.62 42.85
C ARG A 15 -3.08 -20.92 43.64
N GLU A 16 -3.91 -21.84 43.15
CA GLU A 16 -4.12 -23.17 43.74
C GLU A 16 -2.98 -24.16 43.41
N GLY A 17 -1.93 -23.74 42.69
CA GLY A 17 -0.82 -24.60 42.30
C GLY A 17 -1.13 -25.56 41.14
N LYS A 18 -2.27 -25.38 40.46
CA LYS A 18 -2.63 -26.18 39.28
C LYS A 18 -1.87 -25.67 38.06
N ARG A 19 -1.67 -26.56 37.09
CA ARG A 19 -1.00 -26.25 35.82
C ARG A 19 -1.66 -25.07 35.11
N ASN A 20 -0.86 -24.08 34.70
CA ASN A 20 -1.36 -22.93 33.96
C ASN A 20 -1.82 -23.35 32.55
N PRO A 21 -3.10 -23.15 32.18
CA PRO A 21 -3.59 -23.52 30.86
C PRO A 21 -2.99 -22.69 29.72
N GLU A 22 -2.45 -21.49 29.98
CA GLU A 22 -1.74 -20.73 28.95
C GLU A 22 -0.46 -21.45 28.49
N ASN A 23 0.20 -22.20 29.37
CA ASN A 23 1.41 -22.97 29.01
C ASN A 23 1.10 -24.16 28.08
N SER A 24 -0.17 -24.55 27.97
CA SER A 24 -0.61 -25.65 27.10
C SER A 24 -1.18 -25.16 25.77
N ARG A 25 -1.18 -23.85 25.55
CA ARG A 25 -1.81 -23.25 24.39
C ARG A 25 -0.90 -23.41 23.17
N SER A 26 -1.49 -23.77 22.02
CA SER A 26 -0.74 -23.92 20.78
C SER A 26 -0.18 -22.56 20.32
N PRO A 27 0.98 -22.54 19.63
CA PRO A 27 1.57 -21.30 19.14
C PRO A 27 0.66 -20.56 18.14
N PHE A 28 -0.23 -21.28 17.46
CA PHE A 28 -1.21 -20.72 16.52
C PHE A 28 -2.26 -19.84 17.18
N ALA A 29 -2.49 -19.97 18.49
CA ALA A 29 -3.50 -19.18 19.17
C ALA A 29 -3.13 -17.69 19.35
N SER A 30 -1.85 -17.36 19.18
CA SER A 30 -1.34 -15.99 19.16
C SER A 30 -1.15 -15.45 17.75
N LEU A 31 -1.24 -16.31 16.73
CA LEU A 31 -1.08 -15.92 15.33
C LEU A 31 -2.42 -15.47 14.75
N ASP A 32 -2.41 -14.36 14.04
CA ASP A 32 -3.55 -13.96 13.20
C ASP A 32 -3.48 -14.72 11.88
N LEU A 33 -4.24 -15.82 11.79
CA LEU A 33 -4.31 -16.68 10.61
C LEU A 33 -5.21 -16.10 9.50
N THR A 34 -5.82 -14.94 9.72
CA THR A 34 -6.80 -14.35 8.78
C THR A 34 -6.18 -13.33 7.81
N THR A 35 -4.85 -13.19 7.81
CA THR A 35 -4.12 -12.04 7.25
C THR A 35 -4.03 -11.98 5.73
N ARG A 36 -4.50 -13.00 4.99
CA ARG A 36 -4.54 -12.96 3.53
C ARG A 36 -5.92 -12.53 3.04
N LYS A 37 -6.14 -11.22 2.96
CA LYS A 37 -7.33 -10.63 2.34
C LYS A 37 -6.94 -9.82 1.12
N THR A 38 -7.71 -9.93 0.05
CA THR A 38 -7.58 -9.05 -1.11
C THR A 38 -8.07 -7.64 -0.75
N LYS A 39 -7.62 -6.64 -1.51
CA LYS A 39 -8.01 -5.24 -1.29
C LYS A 39 -9.49 -5.06 -1.59
N THR A 40 -10.20 -4.27 -0.79
CA THR A 40 -11.57 -3.86 -1.11
C THR A 40 -11.58 -2.79 -2.21
N LYS A 41 -12.74 -2.57 -2.84
CA LYS A 41 -12.91 -1.51 -3.86
C LYS A 41 -12.47 -0.13 -3.33
N LYS A 42 -12.79 0.19 -2.08
CA LYS A 42 -12.39 1.45 -1.43
C LYS A 42 -10.87 1.53 -1.27
N ASP A 43 -10.25 0.45 -0.81
CA ASP A 43 -8.79 0.39 -0.61
C ASP A 43 -8.01 0.61 -1.91
N VAL A 44 -8.54 0.12 -3.03
CA VAL A 44 -7.94 0.35 -4.36
C VAL A 44 -8.19 1.78 -4.84
N LEU A 45 -9.43 2.27 -4.75
CA LEU A 45 -9.82 3.60 -5.25
C LEU A 45 -9.02 4.72 -4.57
N TYR A 46 -8.79 4.61 -3.27
CA TYR A 46 -8.00 5.59 -2.52
C TYR A 46 -6.51 5.23 -2.45
N SER A 47 -6.05 4.19 -3.14
CA SER A 47 -4.62 3.86 -3.20
C SER A 47 -3.89 4.72 -4.24
N SER A 48 -2.92 5.50 -3.80
CA SER A 48 -1.98 6.23 -4.66
C SER A 48 -0.74 5.38 -4.95
N LYS A 49 -0.91 4.25 -5.65
CA LYS A 49 0.21 3.34 -5.96
C LYS A 49 1.25 3.99 -6.87
N TYR A 50 0.80 4.74 -7.87
CA TYR A 50 1.66 5.47 -8.79
C TYR A 50 1.40 6.96 -8.62
N LYS A 51 2.46 7.73 -8.36
CA LYS A 51 2.40 9.19 -8.36
C LYS A 51 2.42 9.68 -9.81
N ASN A 52 1.31 9.50 -10.51
CA ASN A 52 1.08 10.25 -11.74
C ASN A 52 0.76 11.66 -11.27
N GLY A 53 1.80 12.50 -11.17
CA GLY A 53 1.59 13.93 -10.98
C GLY A 53 0.58 14.36 -12.02
N GLN A 54 -0.53 14.96 -11.60
CA GLN A 54 -1.42 15.58 -12.55
C GLN A 54 -0.54 16.58 -13.30
N SER A 55 -0.32 16.35 -14.59
CA SER A 55 0.37 17.27 -15.48
C SER A 55 -0.57 18.46 -15.74
N ASN A 56 -0.90 19.17 -14.66
CA ASN A 56 -1.46 20.51 -14.63
C ASN A 56 -0.35 21.45 -14.12
N GLU A 57 0.91 21.16 -14.44
CA GLU A 57 1.88 22.22 -14.55
C GLU A 57 1.84 22.67 -16.01
N ASP A 58 1.31 23.88 -16.18
CA ASP A 58 1.52 24.78 -17.30
C ASP A 58 3.01 24.85 -17.64
N HIS A 59 3.52 23.83 -18.33
CA HIS A 59 4.80 23.94 -19.00
C HIS A 59 4.51 24.32 -20.43
N ASP A 60 4.65 25.62 -20.68
CA ASP A 60 4.77 26.25 -22.00
C ASP A 60 5.67 25.41 -22.91
N ARG A 61 5.08 24.45 -23.64
CA ARG A 61 5.77 23.71 -24.68
C ARG A 61 5.74 24.54 -25.94
N SER A 62 6.65 25.52 -26.02
CA SER A 62 6.97 26.22 -27.26
C SER A 62 7.50 25.20 -28.28
N PHE A 63 6.61 24.68 -29.13
CA PHE A 63 7.00 23.90 -30.29
C PHE A 63 7.63 24.85 -31.32
N TYR A 64 8.96 24.81 -31.45
CA TYR A 64 9.66 25.41 -32.58
C TYR A 64 9.27 24.66 -33.85
N PHE A 65 8.27 25.18 -34.58
CA PHE A 65 7.99 24.76 -35.95
C PHE A 65 9.06 25.37 -36.84
N CYS A 66 10.07 24.59 -37.24
CA CYS A 66 10.99 24.98 -38.30
C CYS A 66 10.41 24.48 -39.63
N PRO A 67 9.82 25.33 -40.48
CA PRO A 67 9.52 24.93 -41.85
C PRO A 67 10.84 24.93 -42.60
N PHE A 68 11.46 23.75 -42.75
CA PHE A 68 12.56 23.58 -43.69
C PHE A 68 11.98 23.71 -45.11
N SER A 69 11.96 24.95 -45.60
CA SER A 69 11.48 25.30 -46.93
C SER A 69 12.30 24.56 -47.98
N LYS A 70 11.62 23.70 -48.75
CA LYS A 70 12.15 23.13 -49.99
C LYS A 70 12.35 24.27 -51.00
N SER A 71 13.57 24.75 -51.17
CA SER A 71 13.98 25.43 -52.40
C SER A 71 15.50 25.44 -52.54
N LEU A 72 16.08 24.27 -52.79
CA LEU A 72 17.36 24.18 -53.48
C LEU A 72 17.06 24.33 -54.99
N LEU A 73 16.60 25.53 -55.37
CA LEU A 73 16.61 26.00 -56.75
C LEU A 73 18.00 26.63 -56.96
N PHE A 74 18.81 26.00 -57.81
CA PHE A 74 19.20 26.58 -59.10
C PHE A 74 19.63 28.04 -58.98
N PHE A 75 20.95 28.26 -59.02
CA PHE A 75 21.66 29.10 -60.01
C PHE A 75 23.01 29.50 -59.43
N LEU A 76 24.08 28.92 -59.98
CA LEU A 76 25.35 29.62 -60.17
C LEU A 76 26.10 28.88 -61.29
N VAL A 77 25.74 29.28 -62.51
CA VAL A 77 26.61 29.22 -63.68
C VAL A 77 27.20 30.63 -63.84
N ASN A 78 28.49 30.64 -64.21
CA ASN A 78 29.46 31.73 -64.38
C ASN A 78 30.21 32.13 -63.11
#